data_AF-A0A2D7GWE6-F1
#
_entry.id   AF-A0A2D7GWE6-F1
#
_cell.length_a   1.000
_cell.length_b   1.000
_cell.length_c   1.000
_cell.angle_alpha   90.00
_cell.angle_beta   90.00
_cell.angle_gamma   90.00
#
_symmetry.space_group_name_H-M   'P 1'
#
loop_
_entity.id
_entity.type
_entity.pdbx_description
1 polymer ?
#
loop_
_entity_poly.entity_id
_entity_poly.type
_entity_poly.pdbx_seq_one_letter_code
_entity_poly.pdbx_strand_id
1 'polypeptide(L)'
;MLYHILGTISAVAFLLTWYGLAKQIISIEKLRSSNLPPTKSLSTNQFASSFLAFYSNFIFGIAIEPLSHYLVWTRFGAILLVLVILFQIWRDRRSLSTGFIFSFCAVAVVVGVCSIGFRPYPGLAKLGATTLMLIVTALLVQGTLHQLFVIRRSQVIGALSPALFQSILIKDVTTLAFAFTMPFAIAWPLILLNGASVITRGCLLIQMVVITNKSQL
;
A
#
# COMPACT_ATOMS: atom_id res chain seq x y z
N MET A 1 -18.21 19.71 6.07
CA MET A 1 -17.02 19.97 6.93
C MET A 1 -16.29 18.69 7.32
N LEU A 2 -16.96 17.71 7.95
CA LEU A 2 -16.33 16.45 8.41
C LEU A 2 -15.58 15.68 7.29
N TYR A 3 -16.15 15.63 6.08
CA TYR A 3 -15.51 15.06 4.89
C TYR A 3 -14.11 15.64 4.62
N HIS A 4 -13.98 16.97 4.64
CA HIS A 4 -12.70 17.65 4.37
C HIS A 4 -11.70 17.46 5.50
N ILE A 5 -12.16 17.44 6.76
CA ILE A 5 -11.30 17.20 7.92
C ILE A 5 -10.72 15.78 7.87
N LEU A 6 -11.58 14.77 7.76
CA LEU A 6 -11.14 13.37 7.72
C LEU A 6 -10.37 13.04 6.44
N GLY A 7 -10.73 13.67 5.32
CA GLY A 7 -9.97 13.59 4.07
C GLY A 7 -8.56 14.17 4.22
N THR A 8 -8.42 15.32 4.88
CA THR A 8 -7.12 15.95 5.15
C THR A 8 -6.28 15.12 6.11
N ILE A 9 -6.89 14.57 7.18
CA ILE A 9 -6.20 13.68 8.13
C ILE A 9 -5.70 12.42 7.40
N SER A 10 -6.54 11.80 6.56
CA SER A 10 -6.13 10.65 5.74
C SER A 10 -5.00 11.02 4.77
N ALA A 11 -5.07 12.20 4.15
CA ALA A 11 -4.02 12.69 3.26
C ALA A 11 -2.68 12.88 3.99
N VAL A 12 -2.69 13.53 5.16
CA VAL A 12 -1.50 13.75 5.99
C VAL A 12 -0.91 12.42 6.48
N ALA A 13 -1.74 11.51 6.97
CA ALA A 13 -1.30 10.17 7.37
C ALA A 13 -0.63 9.43 6.19
N PHE A 14 -1.14 9.63 4.97
CA PHE A 14 -0.56 9.05 3.77
C PHE A 14 0.76 9.73 3.34
N LEU A 15 0.93 11.03 3.60
CA LEU A 15 2.22 11.71 3.39
C LEU A 15 3.33 11.19 4.30
N LEU A 16 3.01 10.70 5.51
CA LEU A 16 3.99 9.98 6.33
C LEU A 16 4.49 8.71 5.62
N THR A 17 3.63 8.06 4.83
CA THR A 17 4.04 6.92 3.99
C THR A 17 5.01 7.36 2.90
N TRP A 18 4.83 8.55 2.31
CA TRP A 18 5.79 9.10 1.34
C TRP A 18 7.15 9.30 1.98
N TYR A 19 7.19 9.88 3.17
CA TYR A 19 8.43 10.06 3.92
C TYR A 19 9.16 8.73 4.13
N GLY A 20 8.44 7.68 4.54
CA GLY A 20 9.01 6.34 4.69
C GLY A 20 9.59 5.78 3.37
N LEU A 21 8.87 5.92 2.26
CA LEU A 21 9.33 5.48 0.94
C LEU A 21 10.52 6.31 0.43
N ALA A 22 10.53 7.62 0.64
CA ALA A 22 11.64 8.48 0.27
C ALA A 22 12.91 8.14 1.08
N LYS A 23 12.77 7.91 2.38
CA LYS A 23 13.88 7.45 3.24
C LYS A 23 14.41 6.09 2.78
N GLN A 24 13.53 5.19 2.32
CA GLN A 24 13.94 3.91 1.75
C GLN A 24 14.78 4.10 0.48
N ILE A 25 14.38 5.01 -0.43
CA ILE A 25 15.15 5.35 -1.64
C ILE A 25 16.55 5.86 -1.26
N ILE A 26 16.63 6.81 -0.32
CA ILE A 26 17.90 7.38 0.16
C ILE A 26 18.79 6.29 0.78
N SER A 27 18.21 5.38 1.56
CA SER A 27 18.95 4.27 2.17
C SER A 27 19.55 3.32 1.13
N ILE A 28 18.84 3.05 0.03
CA ILE A 28 19.35 2.21 -1.06
C ILE A 28 20.56 2.90 -1.71
N GLU A 29 20.46 4.21 -1.99
CA GLU A 29 21.57 4.96 -2.59
C GLU A 29 22.78 5.02 -1.66
N LYS A 30 22.58 5.24 -0.36
CA LYS A 30 23.67 5.26 0.62
C LYS A 30 24.42 3.93 0.66
N LEU A 31 23.69 2.80 0.68
CA LEU A 31 24.31 1.47 0.66
C LEU A 31 25.08 1.22 -0.64
N ARG A 32 24.56 1.72 -1.77
CA ARG A 32 25.24 1.62 -3.07
C ARG A 32 26.56 2.38 -3.07
N SER A 33 26.59 3.60 -2.58
CA SER A 33 27.82 4.39 -2.45
C SER A 33 28.84 3.75 -1.51
N SER A 34 28.41 2.88 -0.60
CA SER A 34 29.29 2.10 0.29
C SER A 34 29.71 0.74 -0.28
N ASN A 35 29.49 0.46 -1.58
CA ASN A 35 29.77 -0.82 -2.24
C ASN A 35 29.11 -2.05 -1.58
N LEU A 36 28.04 -1.84 -0.80
CA LEU A 36 27.25 -2.92 -0.21
C LEU A 36 26.07 -3.26 -1.13
N PRO A 37 25.62 -4.52 -1.18
CA PRO A 37 24.50 -4.93 -2.03
C PRO A 37 23.18 -4.31 -1.53
N PRO A 38 22.66 -3.24 -2.16
CA PRO A 38 21.76 -2.30 -1.50
C PRO A 38 20.30 -2.78 -1.47
N THR A 39 19.94 -3.69 -2.38
CA THR A 39 18.58 -4.23 -2.53
C THR A 39 18.48 -5.69 -2.10
N LYS A 40 19.54 -6.34 -1.60
CA LYS A 40 19.54 -7.79 -1.29
C LYS A 40 18.55 -8.16 -0.18
N SER A 41 18.36 -7.28 0.80
CA SER A 41 17.38 -7.47 1.88
C SER A 41 15.95 -7.03 1.54
N LEU A 42 15.73 -6.34 0.41
CA LEU A 42 14.42 -5.80 0.05
C LEU A 42 13.52 -6.86 -0.58
N SER A 43 12.27 -6.92 -0.15
CA SER A 43 11.29 -7.85 -0.72
C SER A 43 10.56 -7.21 -1.90
N THR A 44 10.82 -7.69 -3.11
CA THR A 44 10.11 -7.26 -4.33
C THR A 44 8.61 -7.45 -4.19
N ASN A 45 8.18 -8.59 -3.64
CA ASN A 45 6.76 -8.91 -3.46
C ASN A 45 6.07 -7.96 -2.48
N GLN A 46 6.78 -7.53 -1.43
CA GLN A 46 6.25 -6.57 -0.46
C GLN A 46 6.02 -5.20 -1.11
N PHE A 47 6.98 -4.70 -1.90
CA PHE A 47 6.80 -3.43 -2.62
C PHE A 47 5.74 -3.53 -3.72
N ALA A 48 5.66 -4.65 -4.44
CA ALA A 48 4.61 -4.89 -5.43
C ALA A 48 3.21 -4.94 -4.81
N SER A 49 3.06 -5.59 -3.65
CA SER A 49 1.79 -5.62 -2.90
C SER A 49 1.39 -4.23 -2.42
N SER A 50 2.33 -3.45 -1.86
CA SER A 50 2.09 -2.05 -1.48
C SER A 50 1.72 -1.18 -2.69
N PHE A 51 2.38 -1.38 -3.83
CA PHE A 51 2.03 -0.70 -5.09
C PHE A 51 0.57 -0.98 -5.46
N LEU A 52 0.17 -2.25 -5.50
CA LEU A 52 -1.20 -2.64 -5.85
C LEU A 52 -2.25 -2.06 -4.90
N ALA A 53 -1.94 -2.00 -3.60
CA ALA A 53 -2.80 -1.36 -2.60
C ALA A 53 -2.96 0.14 -2.85
N PHE A 54 -1.87 0.86 -3.13
CA PHE A 54 -1.94 2.29 -3.42
C PHE A 54 -2.62 2.56 -4.76
N TYR A 55 -2.31 1.74 -5.77
CA TYR A 55 -2.89 1.84 -7.11
C TYR A 55 -4.40 1.60 -7.11
N SER A 56 -4.90 0.59 -6.39
CA SER A 56 -6.34 0.34 -6.30
C SER A 56 -7.09 1.51 -5.65
N ASN A 57 -6.54 2.10 -4.58
CA ASN A 57 -7.08 3.31 -3.96
C ASN A 57 -7.02 4.53 -4.90
N PHE A 58 -5.96 4.65 -5.71
CA PHE A 58 -5.81 5.71 -6.70
C PHE A 58 -6.88 5.61 -7.79
N ILE A 59 -7.02 4.45 -8.44
CA ILE A 59 -8.05 4.21 -9.46
C ILE A 59 -9.45 4.40 -8.88
N PHE A 60 -9.70 3.90 -7.67
CA PHE A 60 -10.97 4.14 -6.98
C PHE A 60 -11.24 5.64 -6.76
N GLY A 61 -10.25 6.39 -6.29
CA GLY A 61 -10.37 7.84 -6.10
C GLY A 61 -10.69 8.63 -7.37
N ILE A 62 -10.25 8.13 -8.54
CA ILE A 62 -10.60 8.69 -9.85
C ILE A 62 -12.03 8.31 -10.24
N ALA A 63 -12.43 7.06 -10.00
CA ALA A 63 -13.71 6.50 -10.41
C ALA A 63 -14.92 7.06 -9.64
N ILE A 64 -14.73 7.52 -8.40
CA ILE A 64 -15.79 8.15 -7.61
C ILE A 64 -16.09 9.57 -8.10
N GLU A 65 -17.36 9.99 -8.02
CA GLU A 65 -17.83 11.31 -8.41
C GLU A 65 -18.39 12.06 -7.19
N PRO A 66 -17.90 13.28 -6.88
CA PRO A 66 -16.78 13.99 -7.52
C PRO A 66 -15.42 13.34 -7.23
N LEU A 67 -14.39 13.74 -7.99
CA LEU A 67 -13.02 13.19 -7.84
C LEU A 67 -12.52 13.41 -6.41
N SER A 68 -12.07 12.36 -5.73
CA SER A 68 -11.52 12.52 -4.38
C SER A 68 -10.05 12.89 -4.43
N HIS A 69 -9.78 14.20 -4.43
CA HIS A 69 -8.42 14.75 -4.44
C HIS A 69 -7.57 14.23 -3.26
N TYR A 70 -8.19 13.95 -2.11
CA TYR A 70 -7.54 13.40 -0.93
C TYR A 70 -6.96 12.00 -1.17
N LEU A 71 -7.62 11.19 -2.00
CA LEU A 71 -7.13 9.87 -2.39
C LEU A 71 -6.19 9.98 -3.59
N VAL A 72 -6.62 10.60 -4.68
CA VAL A 72 -5.92 10.53 -5.96
C VAL A 72 -4.48 11.01 -5.85
N TRP A 73 -4.25 12.24 -5.38
CA TRP A 73 -2.91 12.84 -5.43
C TRP A 73 -1.93 12.21 -4.45
N THR A 74 -2.40 11.92 -3.24
CA THR A 74 -1.55 11.31 -2.21
C THR A 74 -1.20 9.87 -2.59
N ARG A 75 -2.11 9.09 -3.18
CA ARG A 75 -1.80 7.74 -3.64
C ARG A 75 -0.94 7.75 -4.90
N PHE A 76 -1.13 8.73 -5.80
CA PHE A 76 -0.32 8.91 -6.99
C PHE A 76 1.17 9.09 -6.69
N GLY A 77 1.54 10.00 -5.79
CA GLY A 77 2.97 10.15 -5.49
C GLY A 77 3.57 8.94 -4.77
N ALA A 78 2.80 8.20 -3.95
CA ALA A 78 3.30 6.97 -3.36
C ALA A 78 3.54 5.86 -4.40
N ILE A 79 2.64 5.68 -5.39
CA ILE A 79 2.88 4.70 -6.46
C ILE A 79 4.13 5.05 -7.27
N LEU A 80 4.42 6.35 -7.50
CA LEU A 80 5.66 6.79 -8.15
C LEU A 80 6.89 6.46 -7.29
N LEU A 81 6.86 6.75 -5.98
CA LEU A 81 7.97 6.42 -5.08
C LEU A 81 8.21 4.91 -5.01
N VAL A 82 7.15 4.10 -4.94
CA VAL A 82 7.29 2.64 -4.97
C VAL A 82 7.83 2.16 -6.33
N LEU A 83 7.39 2.77 -7.44
CA LEU A 83 7.90 2.44 -8.77
C LEU A 83 9.40 2.72 -8.89
N VAL A 84 9.89 3.81 -8.30
CA VAL A 84 11.34 4.12 -8.21
C VAL A 84 12.07 3.04 -7.40
N ILE A 85 11.52 2.58 -6.28
CA ILE A 85 12.11 1.49 -5.50
C ILE A 85 12.16 0.19 -6.31
N LEU A 86 11.06 -0.17 -6.99
CA LEU A 86 10.99 -1.36 -7.84
C LEU A 86 11.97 -1.29 -9.02
N PHE A 87 12.13 -0.12 -9.63
CA PHE A 87 13.15 0.14 -10.65
C PHE A 87 14.55 -0.13 -10.11
N GLN A 88 14.89 0.38 -8.92
CA GLN A 88 16.19 0.14 -8.31
C GLN A 88 16.42 -1.35 -8.01
N ILE A 89 15.40 -2.05 -7.50
CA ILE A 89 15.47 -3.51 -7.27
C ILE A 89 15.71 -4.27 -8.58
N TRP A 90 15.00 -3.92 -9.65
CA TRP A 90 15.20 -4.53 -10.97
C TRP A 90 16.59 -4.22 -11.53
N ARG A 91 17.04 -2.97 -11.45
CA ARG A 91 18.37 -2.56 -11.92
C ARG A 91 19.49 -3.33 -11.24
N ASP A 92 19.36 -3.57 -9.93
CA ASP A 92 20.41 -4.20 -9.13
C ASP A 92 20.36 -5.74 -9.22
N ARG A 93 19.17 -6.35 -9.37
CA ARG A 93 19.04 -7.83 -9.44
C ARG A 93 19.05 -8.39 -10.86
N ARG A 94 18.63 -7.60 -11.86
CA ARG A 94 18.50 -7.96 -13.29
C ARG A 94 17.81 -9.32 -13.54
N SER A 95 16.91 -9.75 -12.66
CA SER A 95 16.17 -10.99 -12.85
C SER A 95 14.90 -10.76 -13.67
N LEU A 96 14.47 -11.79 -14.41
CA LEU A 96 13.24 -11.73 -15.21
C LEU A 96 12.03 -11.40 -14.33
N SER A 97 11.93 -12.02 -13.15
CA SER A 97 10.83 -11.79 -12.20
C SER A 97 10.74 -10.32 -11.76
N THR A 98 11.85 -9.68 -11.38
CA THR A 98 11.82 -8.26 -10.96
C THR A 98 11.53 -7.35 -12.15
N GLY A 99 11.99 -7.71 -13.35
CA GLY A 99 11.69 -6.99 -14.59
C GLY A 99 10.21 -7.03 -14.95
N PHE A 100 9.57 -8.20 -14.87
CA PHE A 100 8.14 -8.34 -15.11
C PHE A 100 7.32 -7.53 -14.10
N ILE A 101 7.64 -7.62 -12.80
CA ILE A 101 6.93 -6.86 -11.76
C ILE A 101 7.07 -5.36 -12.00
N PHE A 102 8.30 -4.87 -12.24
CA PHE A 102 8.53 -3.45 -12.53
C PHE A 102 7.77 -2.98 -13.77
N SER A 103 7.85 -3.74 -14.86
CA SER A 103 7.19 -3.38 -16.13
C SER A 103 5.67 -3.37 -15.98
N PHE A 104 5.09 -4.37 -15.29
CA PHE A 104 3.67 -4.40 -14.97
C PHE A 104 3.23 -3.18 -14.16
N CYS A 105 3.98 -2.82 -13.11
CA CYS A 105 3.70 -1.63 -12.31
C CYS A 105 3.83 -0.33 -13.14
N ALA A 106 4.85 -0.23 -14.01
CA ALA A 106 5.04 0.94 -14.86
C ALA A 106 3.86 1.13 -15.83
N VAL A 107 3.43 0.05 -16.50
CA VAL A 107 2.25 0.06 -17.37
C VAL A 107 1.00 0.44 -16.59
N ALA A 108 0.82 -0.10 -15.38
CA ALA A 108 -0.31 0.25 -14.52
C ALA A 108 -0.33 1.76 -14.18
N VAL A 109 0.82 2.39 -13.89
CA VAL A 109 0.89 3.84 -13.68
C VAL A 109 0.40 4.61 -14.91
N VAL A 110 0.89 4.24 -16.11
CA VAL A 110 0.46 4.90 -17.37
C VAL A 110 -1.04 4.75 -17.58
N VAL A 111 -1.58 3.54 -17.45
CA VAL A 111 -3.03 3.28 -17.54
C VAL A 111 -3.80 4.14 -16.54
N GLY A 112 -3.32 4.21 -15.30
CA GLY A 112 -3.96 5.01 -14.27
C GLY A 112 -3.94 6.52 -14.54
N VAL A 113 -2.85 7.07 -15.09
CA VAL A 113 -2.78 8.48 -15.50
C VAL A 113 -3.72 8.75 -16.67
N CYS A 114 -3.67 7.92 -17.72
CA CYS A 114 -4.57 8.04 -18.87
C CYS A 114 -6.04 8.00 -18.45
N SER A 115 -6.37 7.18 -17.45
CA SER A 115 -7.74 7.00 -16.96
C SER A 115 -8.37 8.29 -16.38
N ILE A 116 -7.56 9.25 -15.91
CA ILE A 116 -8.04 10.58 -15.47
C ILE A 116 -8.71 11.35 -16.61
N GLY A 117 -8.23 11.19 -17.85
CA GLY A 117 -8.75 11.88 -19.03
C GLY A 117 -10.10 11.36 -19.53
N PHE A 118 -10.54 10.19 -19.07
CA PHE A 118 -11.80 9.55 -19.50
C PHE A 118 -12.97 9.77 -18.53
N ARG A 119 -12.90 10.80 -17.67
CA ARG A 119 -14.00 11.15 -16.76
C ARG A 119 -15.12 11.90 -17.53
N PRO A 120 -16.41 11.63 -17.25
CA PRO A 120 -16.97 10.74 -16.22
C PRO A 120 -16.81 9.25 -16.55
N TYR A 121 -16.61 8.42 -15.53
CA TYR A 121 -16.37 6.99 -15.74
C TYR A 121 -17.67 6.28 -16.13
N PRO A 122 -17.72 5.58 -17.28
CA PRO A 122 -18.84 4.70 -17.60
C PRO A 122 -18.96 3.60 -16.54
N GLY A 123 -20.16 3.03 -16.35
CA GLY A 123 -20.42 2.02 -15.31
C GLY A 123 -19.43 0.84 -15.31
N LEU A 124 -18.96 0.42 -16.50
CA LEU A 124 -17.93 -0.62 -16.65
C LEU A 124 -16.59 -0.24 -16.00
N ALA A 125 -16.20 1.02 -16.06
CA ALA A 125 -14.94 1.48 -15.48
C ALA A 125 -15.05 1.64 -13.95
N LYS A 126 -16.24 2.01 -13.44
CA LYS A 126 -16.55 1.94 -11.99
C LYS A 126 -16.50 0.49 -11.49
N LEU A 127 -17.08 -0.45 -12.23
CA LEU A 127 -17.01 -1.89 -11.94
C LEU A 127 -15.55 -2.37 -11.90
N GLY A 128 -14.74 -2.00 -12.89
CA GLY A 128 -13.32 -2.35 -12.95
C GLY A 128 -12.54 -1.85 -11.72
N ALA A 129 -12.77 -0.61 -11.28
CA ALA A 129 -12.16 -0.07 -10.06
C ALA A 129 -12.55 -0.87 -8.81
N THR A 130 -13.84 -1.19 -8.66
CA THR A 130 -14.34 -2.02 -7.56
C THR A 130 -13.74 -3.41 -7.57
N THR A 131 -13.74 -4.10 -8.72
CA THR A 131 -13.15 -5.43 -8.87
C THR A 131 -11.66 -5.44 -8.52
N LEU A 132 -10.92 -4.42 -8.97
CA LEU A 132 -9.51 -4.25 -8.62
C LEU A 132 -9.32 -4.14 -7.10
N MET A 133 -10.16 -3.35 -6.41
CA MET A 133 -10.09 -3.25 -4.95
C MET A 133 -10.35 -4.58 -4.26
N LEU A 134 -11.31 -5.38 -4.74
CA LEU A 134 -11.60 -6.69 -4.16
C LEU A 134 -10.45 -7.68 -4.33
N ILE A 135 -9.88 -7.75 -5.54
CA ILE A 135 -8.71 -8.60 -5.83
C ILE A 135 -7.55 -8.21 -4.91
N VAL A 136 -7.24 -6.92 -4.81
CA VAL A 136 -6.16 -6.43 -3.95
C VAL A 136 -6.44 -6.67 -2.47
N THR A 137 -7.70 -6.57 -2.04
CA THR A 137 -8.11 -6.93 -0.68
C THR A 137 -7.82 -8.40 -0.40
N ALA A 138 -8.21 -9.30 -1.30
CA ALA A 138 -7.95 -10.74 -1.16
C ALA A 138 -6.44 -11.04 -1.07
N LEU A 139 -5.63 -10.41 -1.93
CA LEU A 139 -4.17 -10.55 -1.91
C LEU A 139 -3.55 -10.05 -0.59
N LEU A 140 -4.04 -8.92 -0.06
CA LEU A 140 -3.58 -8.37 1.22
C LEU A 140 -3.93 -9.28 2.40
N VAL A 141 -5.16 -9.78 2.43
CA VAL A 141 -5.63 -10.70 3.47
C VAL A 141 -4.84 -12.00 3.41
N GLN A 142 -4.70 -12.60 2.23
CA GLN A 142 -3.92 -13.82 2.02
C GLN A 142 -2.47 -13.64 2.48
N GLY A 143 -1.81 -12.55 2.05
CA GLY A 143 -0.43 -12.26 2.41
C GLY A 143 -0.24 -12.07 3.92
N THR A 144 -1.16 -11.37 4.58
CA THR A 144 -1.09 -11.10 6.02
C THR A 144 -1.39 -12.36 6.84
N LEU A 145 -2.36 -13.18 6.43
CA LEU A 145 -2.65 -14.47 7.07
C LEU A 145 -1.50 -15.46 6.94
N HIS A 146 -0.85 -15.51 5.78
CA HIS A 146 0.35 -16.33 5.59
C HIS A 146 1.47 -15.89 6.55
N GLN A 147 1.73 -14.58 6.66
CA GLN A 147 2.70 -14.04 7.62
C GLN A 147 2.34 -14.37 9.06
N LEU A 148 1.06 -14.28 9.42
CA LEU A 148 0.56 -14.64 10.75
C LEU A 148 0.88 -16.10 11.08
N PHE A 149 0.62 -17.01 10.14
CA PHE A 149 0.88 -18.43 10.30
C PHE A 149 2.38 -18.72 10.48
N VAL A 150 3.23 -18.07 9.66
CA VAL A 150 4.69 -18.22 9.74
C VAL A 150 5.23 -17.72 11.09
N ILE A 151 4.77 -16.57 11.58
CA ILE A 151 5.21 -16.03 12.87
C ILE A 151 4.77 -16.93 14.02
N ARG A 152 3.52 -17.40 14.01
CA ARG A 152 3.02 -18.34 15.03
C ARG A 152 3.84 -19.62 15.07
N ARG A 153 4.24 -20.16 13.91
CA ARG A 153 5.01 -21.41 13.84
C ARG A 153 6.48 -21.22 14.22
N SER A 154 7.09 -20.13 13.78
CA SER A 154 8.53 -19.89 14.00
C SER A 154 8.86 -19.26 15.35
N GLN A 155 7.91 -18.56 16.00
CA GLN A 155 8.12 -17.74 17.21
C GLN A 155 9.23 -16.69 17.07
N VAL A 156 9.72 -16.46 15.84
CA VAL A 156 10.74 -15.45 15.54
C VAL A 156 10.08 -14.35 14.75
N ILE A 157 10.04 -13.17 15.36
CA ILE A 157 9.73 -11.93 14.66
C ILE A 157 10.99 -11.60 13.86
N GLY A 158 11.07 -12.04 12.61
CA GLY A 158 12.23 -11.79 11.76
C GLY A 158 12.44 -10.29 11.45
N ALA A 159 12.83 -9.94 10.23
CA ALA A 159 13.01 -8.53 9.81
C ALA A 159 11.69 -7.69 9.72
N LEU A 160 10.60 -8.14 10.36
CA LEU A 160 9.31 -7.46 10.35
C LEU A 160 9.32 -6.30 11.34
N SER A 161 9.36 -5.08 10.82
CA SER A 161 9.30 -3.85 11.63
C SER A 161 7.88 -3.62 12.19
N PRO A 162 7.67 -3.64 13.52
CA PRO A 162 6.38 -3.29 14.12
C PRO A 162 5.93 -1.87 13.76
N ALA A 163 6.89 -0.94 13.64
CA ALA A 163 6.64 0.46 13.27
C ALA A 163 6.03 0.59 11.86
N LEU A 164 6.41 -0.29 10.92
CA LEU A 164 5.81 -0.31 9.59
C LEU A 164 4.33 -0.69 9.65
N PHE A 165 3.97 -1.72 10.43
CA PHE A 165 2.57 -2.11 10.61
C PHE A 165 1.76 -1.04 11.33
N GLN A 166 2.33 -0.39 12.34
CA GLN A 166 1.69 0.74 13.02
C GLN A 166 1.40 1.90 12.05
N SER A 167 2.36 2.27 11.22
CA SER A 167 2.17 3.33 10.21
C SER A 167 1.08 2.97 9.19
N ILE A 168 1.06 1.71 8.71
CA ILE A 168 0.02 1.21 7.81
C ILE A 168 -1.34 1.25 8.50
N LEU A 169 -1.44 0.82 9.76
CA LEU A 169 -2.69 0.85 10.52
C LEU A 169 -3.21 2.28 10.74
N ILE A 170 -2.34 3.23 11.09
CA ILE A 170 -2.72 4.64 11.20
C ILE A 170 -3.29 5.14 9.87
N LYS A 171 -2.61 4.83 8.76
CA LYS A 171 -3.08 5.18 7.41
C LYS A 171 -4.40 4.51 7.05
N ASP A 172 -4.59 3.24 7.39
CA ASP A 172 -5.81 2.49 7.07
C ASP A 172 -6.99 2.95 7.93
N VAL A 173 -6.81 3.18 9.24
CA VAL A 173 -7.84 3.70 10.14
C VAL A 173 -8.29 5.10 9.72
N THR A 174 -7.35 5.99 9.39
CA THR A 174 -7.69 7.34 8.92
C THR A 174 -8.39 7.33 7.56
N THR A 175 -7.99 6.42 6.66
CA THR A 175 -8.68 6.23 5.37
C THR A 175 -10.07 5.61 5.55
N LEU A 176 -10.23 4.70 6.51
CA LEU A 176 -11.52 4.10 6.86
C LEU A 176 -12.47 5.14 7.45
N ALA A 177 -11.99 5.98 8.38
CA ALA A 177 -12.76 7.09 8.92
C ALA A 177 -13.22 8.06 7.82
N PHE A 178 -12.33 8.37 6.88
CA PHE A 178 -12.69 9.16 5.71
C PHE A 178 -13.73 8.45 4.82
N ALA A 179 -13.59 7.15 4.58
CA ALA A 179 -14.54 6.38 3.78
C ALA A 179 -15.96 6.41 4.37
N PHE A 180 -16.10 6.41 5.69
CA PHE A 180 -17.40 6.55 6.36
C PHE A 180 -18.06 7.92 6.20
N THR A 181 -17.34 8.94 5.72
CA THR A 181 -17.94 10.24 5.38
C THR A 181 -18.58 10.26 3.98
N MET A 182 -18.38 9.20 3.19
CA MET A 182 -18.95 9.04 1.86
C MET A 182 -20.20 8.13 1.89
N PRO A 183 -21.12 8.25 0.92
CA PRO A 183 -22.25 7.31 0.79
C PRO A 183 -21.77 5.86 0.66
N PHE A 184 -22.37 4.96 1.44
CA PHE A 184 -21.97 3.55 1.49
C PHE A 184 -22.01 2.86 0.12
N ALA A 185 -23.00 3.16 -0.72
CA ALA A 185 -23.14 2.63 -2.08
C ALA A 185 -21.89 2.85 -2.95
N ILE A 186 -21.10 3.89 -2.65
CA ILE A 186 -19.86 4.23 -3.36
C ILE A 186 -18.65 3.72 -2.56
N ALA A 187 -18.66 3.92 -1.23
CA ALA A 187 -17.49 3.74 -0.38
C ALA A 187 -17.22 2.31 0.07
N TRP A 188 -18.17 1.39 -0.06
CA TRP A 188 -18.03 0.02 0.45
C TRP A 188 -16.76 -0.73 0.00
N PRO A 189 -16.20 -0.58 -1.23
CA PRO A 189 -14.98 -1.26 -1.60
C PRO A 189 -13.76 -0.70 -0.85
N LEU A 190 -13.76 0.62 -0.60
CA LEU A 190 -12.75 1.32 0.18
C LEU A 190 -12.82 0.94 1.67
N ILE A 191 -14.04 0.85 2.20
CA ILE A 191 -14.29 0.37 3.57
C ILE A 191 -13.78 -1.06 3.72
N LEU A 192 -14.10 -1.95 2.77
CA LEU A 192 -13.69 -3.35 2.82
C LEU A 192 -12.18 -3.50 2.78
N LEU A 193 -11.50 -2.83 1.84
CA LEU A 193 -10.04 -2.90 1.70
C LEU A 193 -9.31 -2.43 2.97
N ASN A 194 -9.65 -1.22 3.46
CA ASN A 194 -8.96 -0.66 4.62
C ASN A 194 -9.40 -1.37 5.91
N GLY A 195 -10.68 -1.76 6.03
CA GLY A 195 -11.19 -2.53 7.18
C GLY A 195 -10.54 -3.91 7.30
N ALA A 196 -10.44 -4.65 6.18
CA ALA A 196 -9.74 -5.93 6.15
C ALA A 196 -8.26 -5.78 6.52
N SER A 197 -7.61 -4.72 6.07
CA SER A 197 -6.23 -4.41 6.43
C SER A 197 -6.09 -4.09 7.92
N VAL A 198 -6.97 -3.26 8.49
CA VAL A 198 -6.99 -2.94 9.94
C VAL A 198 -7.13 -4.20 10.79
N ILE A 199 -8.07 -5.08 10.44
CA ILE A 199 -8.30 -6.32 11.18
C ILE A 199 -7.08 -7.24 11.06
N THR A 200 -6.69 -7.60 9.84
CA THR A 200 -5.64 -8.62 9.61
C THR A 200 -4.27 -8.16 10.09
N ARG A 201 -3.86 -6.92 9.77
CA ARG A 201 -2.57 -6.36 10.21
C ARG A 201 -2.58 -5.98 11.69
N GLY A 202 -3.73 -5.59 12.24
CA GLY A 202 -3.90 -5.36 13.67
C GLY A 202 -3.67 -6.65 14.48
N CYS A 203 -4.29 -7.75 14.06
CA CYS A 203 -4.06 -9.06 14.67
C CYS A 203 -2.59 -9.51 14.58
N LEU A 204 -1.92 -9.23 13.46
CA LEU A 204 -0.50 -9.53 13.28
C LEU A 204 0.37 -8.71 14.24
N LEU A 205 0.12 -7.40 14.34
CA LEU A 205 0.86 -6.51 15.23
C LEU A 205 0.72 -6.94 16.71
N ILE A 206 -0.49 -7.26 17.15
CA ILE A 206 -0.74 -7.74 18.52
C ILE A 206 0.08 -9.01 18.79
N GLN A 207 0.11 -9.96 17.85
CA GLN A 207 0.89 -11.18 18.03
C GLN A 207 2.39 -10.92 18.08
N MET A 208 2.90 -9.99 17.27
CA MET A 208 4.30 -9.57 17.34
C MET A 208 4.62 -9.00 18.73
N VAL A 209 3.79 -8.11 19.27
CA VAL A 209 4.01 -7.54 20.63
C VAL A 209 4.00 -8.63 21.71
N VAL A 210 3.06 -9.58 21.64
CA VAL A 210 2.98 -10.69 22.60
C VAL A 210 4.23 -11.56 22.57
N ILE A 211 4.77 -11.87 21.39
CA ILE A 211 5.98 -12.68 21.24
C ILE A 211 7.22 -11.91 21.73
N THR A 212 7.35 -10.61 21.40
CA THR A 212 8.46 -9.78 21.89
C THR A 212 8.49 -9.76 23.41
N ASN A 213 7.34 -9.55 24.06
CA ASN A 213 7.26 -9.50 25.52
C ASN A 213 7.61 -10.85 26.17
N LYS A 214 7.26 -11.97 25.53
CA LYS A 214 7.64 -13.32 26.01
C LYS A 214 9.13 -13.61 25.87
N SER A 215 9.82 -13.01 24.90
CA SER A 215 11.26 -13.20 24.70
C SER A 215 12.14 -12.37 25.65
N GLN A 216 11.55 -11.40 26.36
CA GLN A 216 12.23 -10.55 27.34
C GLN A 216 12.04 -10.98 28.80
N LEU A 217 11.21 -12.01 29.03
CA LEU A 217 10.99 -12.68 30.32
C LEU A 217 11.81 -13.98 30.37
#